data_AF-S2ZH12-F1
#
_entry.id   AF-S2ZH12-F1
#
_cell.length_a   1.000
_cell.length_b   1.000
_cell.length_c   1.000
_cell.angle_alpha   90.00
_cell.angle_beta   90.00
_cell.angle_gamma   90.00
#
_symmetry.space_group_name_H-M   'P 1'
#
loop_
_entity.id
_entity.type
_entity.pdbx_description
1 polymer ?
#
loop_
_entity_poly.entity_id
_entity_poly.type
_entity_poly.pdbx_seq_one_letter_code
_entity_poly.pdbx_strand_id
1 'polypeptide(L)'
;MKDFVLIYNRISGALRLSEFDDPAEAVRVRLEREKEYRDDPNTEVVLITAESLDDIKKTHSRYFMDVADNFSLSGNYDLVGVEQA
;
A
#
# COMPACT_ATOMS: atom_id res chain seq x y z
N MET A 1 -6.39 -10.62 -12.82
CA MET A 1 -6.02 -10.24 -11.44
C MET A 1 -4.63 -9.62 -11.43
N LYS A 2 -4.39 -8.78 -10.42
CA LYS A 2 -3.14 -8.10 -10.06
C LYS A 2 -2.98 -8.21 -8.53
N ASP A 3 -1.76 -8.08 -8.03
CA ASP A 3 -1.49 -8.04 -6.60
C ASP A 3 -1.17 -6.62 -6.14
N PHE A 4 -1.72 -6.21 -5.00
CA PHE A 4 -1.58 -4.86 -4.46
C PHE A 4 -1.04 -4.90 -3.04
N VAL A 5 0.10 -4.25 -2.79
CA VAL A 5 0.63 -4.03 -1.44
C VAL A 5 0.22 -2.66 -0.95
N LEU A 6 -0.47 -2.63 0.19
CA LEU A 6 -0.89 -1.43 0.91
C LEU A 6 -0.03 -1.26 2.15
N ILE A 7 0.38 -0.03 2.43
CA ILE A 7 0.96 0.40 3.72
C ILE A 7 0.03 1.50 4.25
N TYR A 8 -0.67 1.23 5.35
CA TYR A 8 -1.70 2.10 5.90
C TYR A 8 -1.43 2.47 7.36
N ASN A 9 -1.28 3.76 7.65
CA ASN A 9 -1.19 4.24 9.02
C ASN A 9 -2.57 4.56 9.61
N ARG A 10 -2.94 3.84 10.66
CA ARG A 10 -4.26 3.84 11.31
C ARG A 10 -4.58 5.12 12.09
N ILE A 11 -3.60 5.99 12.33
CA ILE A 11 -3.75 7.21 13.12
C ILE A 11 -3.77 8.45 12.22
N SER A 12 -2.97 8.48 11.15
CA SER A 12 -2.89 9.60 10.22
C SER A 12 -3.70 9.42 8.92
N GLY A 13 -4.31 8.25 8.71
CA GLY A 13 -5.01 7.91 7.46
C GLY A 13 -4.08 7.77 6.26
N ALA A 14 -2.76 7.86 6.44
CA ALA A 14 -1.80 7.86 5.36
C ALA A 14 -1.72 6.48 4.68
N LEU A 15 -2.07 6.44 3.38
CA LEU A 15 -2.02 5.24 2.55
C LEU A 15 -0.91 5.36 1.50
N ARG A 16 -0.09 4.32 1.37
CA ARG A 16 0.75 4.04 0.19
C ARG A 16 0.29 2.75 -0.46
N LEU A 17 0.36 2.69 -1.79
CA LEU A 17 -0.10 1.54 -2.58
C LEU A 17 0.91 1.22 -3.70
N SER A 18 1.12 -0.06 -3.95
CA SER A 18 1.95 -0.56 -5.06
C SER A 18 1.21 -1.71 -5.74
N GLU A 19 1.09 -1.65 -7.07
CA GLU A 19 0.51 -2.70 -7.93
C GLU A 19 1.63 -3.57 -8.52
N PHE A 20 1.38 -4.87 -8.66
CA PHE A 20 2.33 -5.86 -9.14
C PHE A 20 1.69 -6.85 -10.12
N ASP A 21 2.47 -7.21 -11.15
CA ASP A 21 2.15 -8.24 -12.14
C ASP A 21 2.75 -9.61 -11.77
N ASP A 22 3.79 -9.63 -10.92
CA ASP A 22 4.38 -10.85 -10.37
C ASP A 22 4.00 -11.03 -8.89
N PRO A 23 3.21 -12.08 -8.54
CA PRO A 23 2.87 -12.40 -7.16
C PRO A 23 4.08 -12.67 -6.26
N ALA A 24 5.19 -13.20 -6.81
CA ALA A 24 6.41 -13.45 -6.04
C ALA A 24 7.09 -12.14 -5.61
N GLU A 25 7.05 -11.12 -6.46
CA GLU A 25 7.48 -9.76 -6.11
C GLU A 25 6.56 -9.09 -5.09
N ALA A 26 5.24 -9.19 -5.27
CA ALA A 26 4.27 -8.63 -4.33
C ALA A 26 4.45 -9.21 -2.89
N VAL A 27 4.61 -10.52 -2.78
CA VAL A 27 4.92 -11.21 -1.51
C VAL A 27 6.26 -10.76 -0.94
N ARG A 28 7.30 -10.65 -1.78
CA ARG A 28 8.64 -10.20 -1.36
C ARG A 28 8.59 -8.78 -0.76
N VAL A 29 8.01 -7.82 -1.48
CA VAL A 29 7.88 -6.43 -1.04
C VAL A 29 7.03 -6.34 0.24
N ARG A 30 5.91 -7.07 0.33
CA ARG A 30 5.09 -7.11 1.54
C ARG A 30 5.89 -7.61 2.77
N LEU A 31 6.70 -8.65 2.62
CA LEU A 31 7.56 -9.16 3.71
C LEU A 31 8.70 -8.19 4.08
N GLU A 32 9.26 -7.47 3.11
CA GLU A 32 10.24 -6.41 3.35
C GLU A 32 9.63 -5.26 4.16
N ARG A 33 8.43 -4.79 3.80
CA ARG A 33 7.72 -3.72 4.52
C ARG A 33 7.22 -4.18 5.90
N GLU A 34 6.77 -5.42 6.07
CA GLU A 34 6.47 -5.97 7.42
C GLU A 34 7.69 -6.03 8.34
N LYS A 35 8.90 -6.14 7.79
CA LYS A 35 10.13 -6.05 8.56
C LYS A 35 10.50 -4.60 8.89
N GLU A 36 10.23 -3.66 7.98
CA GLU A 36 10.46 -2.22 8.15
C GLU A 36 9.54 -1.60 9.22
N TYR A 37 8.24 -1.86 9.16
CA TYR A 37 7.24 -1.28 10.08
C TYR A 37 6.96 -2.14 11.32
N ARG A 38 7.78 -3.17 11.59
CA ARG A 38 7.59 -4.13 12.69
C ARG A 38 7.31 -3.48 14.04
N ASP A 39 8.02 -2.40 14.34
CA ASP A 39 8.02 -1.74 15.65
C ASP A 39 7.04 -0.54 15.70
N ASP A 40 6.29 -0.26 14.63
CA ASP A 40 5.17 0.69 14.62
C ASP A 40 3.80 -0.04 14.62
N PRO A 41 3.12 -0.16 15.78
CA PRO A 41 1.82 -0.82 15.88
C PRO A 41 0.68 -0.05 15.18
N ASN A 42 0.94 1.13 14.64
CA ASN A 42 -0.03 1.95 13.93
C ASN A 42 -0.02 1.72 12.42
N THR A 43 1.00 1.05 11.86
CA THR A 43 1.11 0.82 10.41
C THR A 43 0.77 -0.62 10.03
N GLU A 44 -0.26 -0.78 9.21
CA GLU A 44 -0.71 -2.06 8.64
C GLU A 44 -0.05 -2.26 7.27
N VAL A 45 0.59 -3.41 7.07
CA VAL A 45 1.13 -3.83 5.75
C VAL A 45 0.29 -4.99 5.23
N VAL A 46 -0.33 -4.83 4.07
CA VAL A 46 -1.40 -5.71 3.58
C VAL A 46 -1.15 -6.07 2.12
N LEU A 47 -1.36 -7.33 1.75
CA LEU A 47 -1.36 -7.81 0.36
C LEU A 47 -2.80 -8.18 -0.04
N ILE A 48 -3.26 -7.68 -1.18
CA ILE A 48 -4.63 -7.90 -1.69
C ILE A 48 -4.54 -8.25 -3.18
N THR A 49 -5.00 -9.44 -3.56
CA THR A 49 -5.20 -9.83 -4.96
C THR A 49 -6.58 -9.37 -5.44
N ALA A 50 -6.67 -8.69 -6.58
CA ALA A 50 -7.94 -8.19 -7.14
C ALA A 50 -7.92 -8.11 -8.67
N GLU A 51 -9.06 -7.87 -9.31
CA GLU A 51 -9.10 -7.56 -10.76
C GLU A 51 -8.76 -6.10 -11.07
N SER A 52 -9.07 -5.18 -10.15
CA SER A 52 -8.72 -3.75 -10.30
C SER A 52 -8.58 -3.04 -8.94
N LEU A 53 -7.89 -1.89 -8.95
CA LEU A 53 -7.83 -0.98 -7.80
C LEU A 53 -9.23 -0.52 -7.34
N ASP A 54 -10.18 -0.35 -8.26
CA ASP A 54 -11.54 0.07 -7.90
C ASP A 54 -12.33 -1.05 -7.22
N ASP A 55 -12.00 -2.32 -7.47
CA ASP A 55 -12.58 -3.44 -6.71
C ASP A 55 -11.99 -3.53 -5.30
N ILE A 56 -10.72 -3.14 -5.11
CA ILE A 56 -10.14 -2.97 -3.76
C ILE A 56 -10.83 -1.81 -3.02
N LYS A 57 -11.06 -0.65 -3.67
CA LYS A 57 -11.81 0.47 -3.05
C LYS A 57 -13.23 0.07 -2.61
N LYS A 58 -13.90 -0.85 -3.34
CA LYS A 58 -15.23 -1.38 -2.97
C LYS A 58 -15.15 -2.40 -1.82
N THR A 59 -14.24 -3.37 -1.91
CA THR A 59 -14.19 -4.53 -1.00
C THR A 59 -13.42 -4.27 0.30
N HIS A 60 -12.42 -3.39 0.25
CA HIS A 60 -11.51 -3.04 1.35
C HIS A 60 -11.57 -1.53 1.63
N SER A 61 -12.77 -0.94 1.50
CA SER A 61 -13.04 0.50 1.57
C SER A 61 -12.46 1.22 2.78
N ARG A 62 -12.29 0.54 3.93
CA ARG A 62 -11.64 1.07 5.14
C ARG A 62 -10.33 1.81 4.86
N TYR A 63 -9.45 1.27 4.02
CA TYR A 63 -8.16 1.89 3.73
C TYR A 63 -8.26 3.21 2.95
N PHE A 64 -9.44 3.54 2.42
CA PHE A 64 -9.71 4.68 1.55
C PHE A 64 -10.67 5.70 2.18
N MET A 65 -11.17 5.46 3.40
CA MET A 65 -12.13 6.34 4.08
C MET A 65 -11.46 7.61 4.63
N ASP A 66 -10.29 7.47 5.27
CA ASP A 66 -9.64 8.55 6.02
C ASP A 66 -8.58 9.32 5.20
N VAL A 67 -8.37 8.94 3.93
CA VAL A 67 -7.24 9.40 3.08
C VAL A 67 -7.51 10.78 2.41
N ALA A 68 -8.48 11.54 2.91
CA ALA A 68 -8.98 12.76 2.27
C ALA A 68 -7.91 13.85 2.07
N ASP A 69 -6.91 13.93 2.95
CA ASP A 69 -5.87 14.97 2.95
C ASP A 69 -4.47 14.47 2.53
N ASN A 70 -4.26 13.17 2.29
CA ASN A 70 -2.91 12.58 2.22
C ASN A 70 -2.72 11.49 1.14
N PHE A 71 -3.50 11.54 0.05
CA PHE A 71 -3.34 10.64 -1.10
C PHE A 71 -2.05 10.92 -1.89
N SER A 72 -0.97 10.21 -1.57
CA SER A 72 0.12 9.98 -2.52
C SER A 72 -0.28 8.86 -3.48
N LEU A 73 -1.10 9.17 -4.48
CA LEU A 73 -1.52 8.19 -5.49
C LEU A 73 -0.33 7.76 -6.35
N SER A 74 0.00 6.47 -6.19
CA SER A 74 0.93 5.64 -6.96
C SER A 74 0.13 4.90 -8.22
N GLY A 75 0.33 4.96 -10.55
CA GLY A 75 -0.26 4.56 -11.87
C GLY A 75 -0.45 5.84 -12.70
N ASN A 76 0.60 6.45 -13.25
CA ASN A 76 1.93 5.91 -13.56
C ASN A 76 2.99 6.49 -12.61
N TYR A 77 3.47 5.68 -11.68
CA TYR A 77 4.11 6.17 -10.45
C TYR A 77 5.63 6.28 -10.58
N ASP A 78 6.10 7.47 -10.96
CA ASP A 78 7.52 7.83 -10.90
C ASP A 78 8.05 7.77 -9.46
N LEU A 79 9.35 7.50 -9.34
CA LEU A 79 10.02 7.36 -8.05
C LEU A 79 10.04 8.69 -7.29
N VAL A 80 9.29 8.79 -6.19
CA VAL A 80 9.69 9.71 -5.11
C VAL A 80 11.01 9.19 -4.58
N GLY A 81 12.09 9.84 -5.02
CA GLY A 81 13.45 9.39 -4.73
C GLY A 81 13.71 9.30 -3.24
N VAL A 82 14.55 8.34 -2.84
CA VAL A 82 15.11 8.31 -1.49
C VAL A 82 16.14 9.44 -1.40
N GLU A 83 15.68 10.66 -1.10
CA GLU A 83 16.57 11.71 -0.61
C GLU A 83 17.18 11.22 0.70
N GLN A 84 18.49 10.96 0.68
CA GLN A 84 19.21 10.46 1.82
C GLN A 84 19.47 11.57 2.83
N ALA A 85 19.25 11.25 4.11
CA ALA A 85 19.65 12.03 5.28
C ALA A 85 20.35 11.09 6.27
#